data_AF-K1RZ38-F1
#
_entry.id   AF-K1RZ38-F1
#
_cell.length_a   1.000
_cell.length_b   1.000
_cell.length_c   1.000
_cell.angle_alpha   90.00
_cell.angle_beta   90.00
_cell.angle_gamma   90.00
#
_symmetry.space_group_name_H-M   'P 1'
#
loop_
_entity.id
_entity.type
_entity.pdbx_description
1 polymer ?
#
loop_
_entity_poly.entity_id
_entity_poly.type
_entity_poly.pdbx_seq_one_letter_code
_entity_poly.pdbx_strand_id
1 'polypeptide(L)'
;EYKGVYHILHGAINPMAGIGQNDIKLKELFERLKDDVNEVIIATNSSVEGEATAMYITKVIKPLGIKVTRIASGVPVGGDLEYVDNVTLLRALQGRVTV
;
A
#
# COMPACT_ATOMS: atom_id res chain seq x y z
N GLU A 1 7.40 1.08 16.34
CA GLU A 1 6.04 0.90 16.91
C GLU A 1 5.05 1.75 16.13
N TYR A 2 3.82 1.27 15.92
CA TYR A 2 2.74 2.01 15.24
C TYR A 2 1.67 2.41 16.25
N LYS A 3 1.26 3.69 16.24
CA LYS A 3 0.27 4.26 17.17
C LYS A 3 -1.03 4.70 16.50
N GLY A 4 -1.14 4.48 15.18
CA GLY A 4 -2.36 4.79 14.44
C GLY A 4 -3.40 3.68 14.56
N VAL A 5 -4.44 3.79 13.75
CA VAL A 5 -5.49 2.78 13.63
C VAL A 5 -5.38 2.02 12.30
N TYR A 6 -6.09 0.91 12.20
CA TYR A 6 -6.12 0.09 11.00
C TYR A 6 -7.46 0.21 10.27
N HIS A 7 -7.42 -0.05 8.96
CA HIS A 7 -8.58 -0.35 8.15
C HIS A 7 -8.28 -1.64 7.38
N ILE A 8 -9.12 -2.66 7.53
CA ILE A 8 -8.94 -3.97 6.89
C ILE A 8 -9.83 -4.04 5.67
N LEU A 9 -9.22 -4.13 4.48
CA LEU A 9 -9.94 -4.15 3.19
C LEU A 9 -10.69 -5.46 2.92
N HIS A 10 -10.34 -6.54 3.63
CA HIS A 10 -10.85 -7.90 3.41
C HIS A 10 -10.64 -8.43 1.98
N GLY A 11 -9.58 -7.97 1.31
CA GLY A 11 -9.20 -8.42 -0.02
C GLY A 11 -8.36 -7.39 -0.75
N ALA A 12 -8.17 -7.63 -2.03
CA ALA A 12 -7.52 -6.73 -2.97
C ALA A 12 -8.29 -6.76 -4.30
N ILE A 13 -8.19 -5.70 -5.08
CA ILE A 13 -8.76 -5.63 -6.42
C ILE A 13 -8.07 -6.69 -7.28
N ASN A 14 -8.84 -7.65 -7.79
CA ASN A 14 -8.35 -8.74 -8.62
C ASN A 14 -9.33 -8.98 -9.78
N PRO A 15 -9.10 -8.34 -10.95
CA PRO A 15 -9.95 -8.49 -12.12
C PRO A 15 -10.02 -9.93 -12.65
N MET A 16 -8.94 -10.71 -12.50
CA MET A 16 -8.90 -12.10 -12.96
C MET A 16 -9.80 -13.01 -12.12
N ALA A 17 -9.94 -12.70 -10.83
CA ALA A 17 -10.88 -13.39 -9.93
C ALA A 17 -12.28 -12.75 -9.90
N GLY A 18 -12.55 -11.74 -10.74
CA GLY A 18 -13.81 -11.00 -10.75
C GLY A 18 -14.04 -10.13 -9.50
N ILE A 19 -13.00 -9.85 -8.70
CA ILE A 19 -13.09 -9.03 -7.49
C ILE A 19 -12.79 -7.57 -7.86
N GLY A 20 -13.83 -6.75 -7.81
CA GLY A 20 -13.76 -5.32 -8.09
C GLY A 20 -13.62 -4.46 -6.84
N GLN A 21 -13.65 -3.14 -7.05
CA GLN A 21 -13.57 -2.13 -5.98
C GLN A 21 -14.75 -2.19 -4.98
N ASN A 22 -15.92 -2.71 -5.41
CA ASN A 22 -17.12 -2.81 -4.60
C ASN A 22 -17.17 -4.08 -3.74
N ASP A 23 -16.30 -5.04 -4.03
CA ASP A 23 -16.26 -6.35 -3.35
C ASP A 23 -15.32 -6.35 -2.13
N ILE A 24 -14.60 -5.24 -1.93
CA ILE A 24 -13.71 -4.99 -0.80
C ILE A 24 -14.19 -3.78 -0.01
N LYS A 25 -13.67 -3.61 1.22
CA LYS A 25 -14.12 -2.59 2.19
C LYS A 25 -13.68 -1.15 1.86
N LEU A 26 -13.57 -0.80 0.59
CA LEU A 26 -13.17 0.55 0.15
C LEU A 26 -14.22 1.61 0.47
N LYS A 27 -15.51 1.26 0.39
CA LYS A 27 -16.59 2.22 0.70
C LYS A 27 -16.48 2.70 2.15
N GLU A 28 -16.31 1.77 3.08
CA GLU A 28 -16.15 2.05 4.50
C GLU A 28 -14.83 2.78 4.80
N LEU A 29 -13.77 2.53 4.04
CA LEU A 29 -12.55 3.34 4.11
C LEU A 29 -12.85 4.79 3.76
N PHE A 30 -13.52 5.05 2.62
CA PHE A 30 -13.79 6.40 2.17
C PHE A 30 -14.73 7.18 3.09
N GLU A 31 -15.67 6.50 3.75
CA GLU A 31 -16.49 7.12 4.79
C GLU A 31 -15.63 7.58 5.98
N ARG A 32 -14.66 6.77 6.44
CA ARG A 32 -13.73 7.14 7.51
C ARG A 32 -12.78 8.29 7.16
N LEU A 33 -12.52 8.53 5.88
CA LEU A 33 -11.67 9.63 5.43
C LEU A 33 -12.40 10.97 5.38
N LYS A 34 -13.70 11.01 5.68
CA LYS A 34 -14.44 12.27 5.86
C LYS A 34 -14.17 12.91 7.21
N ASP A 35 -13.69 12.14 8.18
CA ASP A 35 -13.22 12.65 9.47
C ASP A 35 -11.83 13.29 9.33
N ASP A 36 -11.32 13.85 10.44
CA ASP A 36 -9.99 14.48 10.46
C ASP A 36 -8.87 13.41 10.42
N VAL A 37 -8.39 13.12 9.22
CA VAL A 37 -7.31 12.14 8.95
C VAL A 37 -6.12 12.85 8.32
N ASN A 38 -5.01 12.91 9.06
CA ASN A 38 -3.79 13.56 8.58
C ASN A 38 -3.03 12.72 7.55
N GLU A 39 -3.02 11.40 7.70
CA GLU A 39 -2.23 10.48 6.87
C GLU A 39 -2.90 9.11 6.68
N VAL A 40 -2.80 8.60 5.45
CA VAL A 40 -3.18 7.24 5.08
C VAL A 40 -1.94 6.48 4.64
N ILE A 41 -1.58 5.44 5.40
CA ILE A 41 -0.47 4.55 5.08
C ILE A 41 -1.02 3.31 4.36
N ILE A 42 -0.64 3.11 3.11
CA ILE A 42 -1.07 1.96 2.32
C ILE A 42 -0.10 0.79 2.57
N ALA A 43 -0.60 -0.21 3.30
CA ALA A 43 0.15 -1.41 3.67
C ALA A 43 -0.34 -2.69 2.95
N THR A 44 -0.90 -2.59 1.75
CA THR A 44 -1.21 -3.77 0.92
C THR A 44 0.08 -4.44 0.43
N ASN A 45 -0.01 -5.74 0.13
CA ASN A 45 1.12 -6.53 -0.37
C ASN A 45 1.76 -5.94 -1.64
N SER A 46 3.01 -6.32 -1.89
CA SER A 46 3.75 -5.98 -3.12
C SER A 46 3.39 -6.85 -4.33
N SER A 47 2.31 -7.65 -4.25
CA SER A 47 1.79 -8.41 -5.39
C SER A 47 1.10 -7.48 -6.41
N VAL A 48 0.83 -7.99 -7.61
CA VAL A 48 0.17 -7.22 -8.68
C VAL A 48 -1.17 -6.65 -8.21
N GLU A 49 -1.98 -7.45 -7.51
CA GLU A 49 -3.29 -7.05 -6.96
C GLU A 49 -3.14 -6.03 -5.84
N GLY A 50 -2.13 -6.21 -4.98
CA GLY A 50 -1.82 -5.30 -3.89
C GLY A 50 -1.37 -3.92 -4.39
N GLU A 51 -0.54 -3.88 -5.43
CA GLU A 51 -0.13 -2.64 -6.09
C GLU A 51 -1.28 -1.97 -6.84
N ALA A 52 -2.10 -2.74 -7.57
CA ALA A 52 -3.28 -2.21 -8.25
C ALA A 52 -4.24 -1.56 -7.24
N THR A 53 -4.48 -2.22 -6.11
CA THR A 53 -5.30 -1.69 -5.02
C THR A 53 -4.70 -0.43 -4.42
N ALA A 54 -3.38 -0.40 -4.18
CA ALA A 54 -2.68 0.76 -3.65
C ALA A 54 -2.74 1.97 -4.59
N MET A 55 -2.53 1.75 -5.89
CA MET A 55 -2.63 2.77 -6.92
C MET A 55 -4.04 3.36 -6.98
N TYR A 56 -5.06 2.49 -6.93
CA TYR A 56 -6.46 2.93 -6.91
C TYR A 56 -6.75 3.83 -5.71
N ILE A 57 -6.42 3.36 -4.49
CA ILE A 57 -6.61 4.11 -3.25
C ILE A 57 -5.89 5.46 -3.32
N THR A 58 -4.64 5.47 -3.77
CA THR A 58 -3.85 6.71 -3.91
C THR A 58 -4.52 7.72 -4.84
N LYS A 59 -5.03 7.25 -6.00
CA LYS A 59 -5.69 8.11 -6.98
C LYS A 59 -6.97 8.74 -6.45
N VAL A 60 -7.71 8.03 -5.60
CA VAL A 60 -8.96 8.52 -4.99
C VAL A 60 -8.69 9.47 -3.81
N ILE A 61 -7.68 9.19 -2.99
CA ILE A 61 -7.41 9.96 -1.77
C ILE A 61 -6.62 11.24 -2.04
N LYS A 62 -5.69 11.23 -3.01
CA LYS A 62 -4.81 12.38 -3.29
C LYS A 62 -5.56 13.70 -3.55
N PRO A 63 -6.71 13.73 -4.27
CA PRO A 63 -7.51 14.95 -4.43
C PRO A 63 -8.16 15.48 -3.14
N LEU A 64 -8.29 14.66 -2.09
CA LEU A 64 -8.86 15.06 -0.80
C LEU A 64 -7.88 15.87 0.06
N GLY A 65 -6.62 16.04 -0.38
CA GLY A 65 -5.59 16.77 0.37
C GLY A 65 -4.97 15.97 1.53
N ILE A 66 -5.38 14.71 1.73
CA ILE A 66 -4.84 13.83 2.76
C ILE A 66 -3.46 13.30 2.31
N LYS A 67 -2.49 13.28 3.24
CA LYS A 67 -1.16 12.71 2.97
C LYS A 67 -1.29 11.21 2.75
N VAL A 68 -0.78 10.71 1.63
CA VAL A 68 -0.76 9.28 1.33
C VAL A 68 0.68 8.80 1.28
N THR A 69 0.99 7.74 2.04
CA THR A 69 2.30 7.09 2.03
C THR A 69 2.18 5.59 1.79
N ARG A 70 3.26 4.97 1.34
CA ARG A 70 3.35 3.54 1.06
C ARG A 70 4.40 2.95 1.99
N ILE A 71 4.14 1.77 2.55
CA ILE A 71 5.18 1.04 3.29
C ILE A 71 6.39 0.78 2.37
N ALA A 72 7.58 0.83 2.95
CA ALA A 72 8.80 0.60 2.19
C ALA A 72 8.80 -0.79 1.56
N SER A 73 9.33 -0.89 0.35
CA SER A 73 9.63 -2.16 -0.32
C SER A 73 11.14 -2.26 -0.51
N GLY A 74 11.75 -3.36 -0.11
CA GLY A 74 13.20 -3.54 -0.22
C GLY A 74 13.68 -4.80 0.48
N VAL A 75 14.99 -4.83 0.73
CA VAL A 75 15.69 -5.98 1.34
C VAL A 75 15.29 -6.12 2.81
N PRO A 76 14.90 -7.31 3.29
CA PRO A 76 14.60 -7.53 4.70
C PRO A 76 15.86 -7.42 5.55
N VAL A 77 15.69 -7.00 6.81
CA VAL A 77 16.80 -6.97 7.78
C VAL A 77 17.30 -8.39 8.02
N GLY A 78 18.63 -8.57 7.92
CA GLY A 78 19.27 -9.88 8.11
C GLY A 78 19.17 -10.82 6.92
N GLY A 79 18.64 -10.38 5.77
CA GLY A 79 18.71 -11.13 4.52
C GLY A 79 20.02 -10.91 3.77
N ASP A 80 20.59 -11.97 3.21
CA ASP A 80 21.77 -11.88 2.36
C ASP A 80 21.38 -11.48 0.93
N LEU A 81 22.10 -10.51 0.35
CA LEU A 81 21.82 -10.00 -0.99
C LEU A 81 21.86 -11.08 -2.08
N GLU A 82 22.66 -12.13 -1.89
CA GLU A 82 22.79 -13.24 -2.83
C GLU A 82 21.47 -14.01 -3.03
N TYR A 83 20.60 -14.03 -2.01
CA TYR A 83 19.32 -14.75 -2.04
C TYR A 83 18.13 -13.83 -2.31
N VAL A 84 18.35 -12.54 -2.57
CA VAL A 84 17.29 -11.58 -2.87
C VAL A 84 17.01 -11.58 -4.38
N ASP A 85 15.73 -11.60 -4.76
CA ASP A 85 15.34 -11.52 -6.16
C ASP A 85 15.64 -10.14 -6.77
N ASN A 86 15.80 -10.10 -8.09
CA ASN A 86 16.15 -8.89 -8.83
C ASN A 86 15.13 -7.75 -8.67
N VAL A 87 13.84 -8.05 -8.50
CA VAL A 87 12.79 -7.03 -8.37
C VAL A 87 12.89 -6.35 -7.00
N THR A 88 13.11 -7.13 -5.95
CA THR A 88 13.34 -6.60 -4.60
C THR A 88 14.62 -5.77 -4.53
N LEU A 89 15.72 -6.21 -5.16
CA LEU A 89 16.96 -5.44 -5.26
C LEU A 89 16.76 -4.11 -5.99
N LEU A 90 16.05 -4.12 -7.12
CA LEU A 90 15.73 -2.92 -7.87
C LEU A 90 14.92 -1.92 -7.01
N ARG A 91 13.90 -2.40 -6.29
CA ARG A 91 13.08 -1.58 -5.39
C ARG A 91 13.92 -0.98 -4.26
N ALA A 92 14.82 -1.77 -3.67
CA ALA A 92 15.74 -1.28 -2.63
C ALA A 92 16.69 -0.18 -3.14
N LEU A 93 17.22 -0.32 -4.35
CA LEU A 93 18.08 0.68 -4.98
C LEU A 93 17.34 1.98 -5.34
N GLN A 94 16.09 1.86 -5.80
CA GLN A 94 15.22 3.00 -6.07
C GLN A 94 14.83 3.74 -4.78
N GLY A 95 14.57 3.00 -3.71
CA GLY A 95 14.23 3.53 -2.38
C GLY A 95 15.43 3.87 -1.51
N ARG A 96 16.66 3.90 -2.05
CA ARG A 96 17.87 4.18 -1.26
C ARG A 96 17.79 5.56 -0.62
N VAL A 97 18.26 5.66 0.62
CA VAL A 97 18.35 6.92 1.37
C VAL A 97 19.80 7.40 1.42
N THR A 98 19.99 8.72 1.47
CA THR A 98 21.29 9.30 1.79
C THR A 98 21.52 9.20 3.30
N VAL A 99 22.76 8.90 3.68
CA VAL A 99 23.25 8.86 5.07
C VAL A 99 24.06 10.10 5.38
#